data_AF-A0AA88EC72-F1
#
_entry.id   AF-A0AA88EC72-F1
#
_cell.length_a   1.000
_cell.length_b   1.000
_cell.length_c   1.000
_cell.angle_alpha   90.00
_cell.angle_beta   90.00
_cell.angle_gamma   90.00
#
_symmetry.space_group_name_H-M   'P 1'
#
loop_
_entity.id
_entity.type
_entity.pdbx_description
1 polymer ?
#
loop_
_entity_poly.entity_id
_entity_poly.type
_entity_poly.pdbx_seq_one_letter_code
_entity_poly.pdbx_strand_id
1 'polypeptide(L)'
;MAKVLWKCLVLAVQWNIWIERNSRMFDEKEIGEYFYGLANDLSPHSNIANFSDLSVYRIGGGPQAPRSALPIGAEPAADPTRLVPVNINQDLLHLVLAVSFAKEPDQIISSNVAGFIYITDIDVQRKKITYLAPSAGELPSKYLILGTLTWLET
;
A
#
# COMPACT_ATOMS: atom_id res chain seq x y z
N MET A 1 -7.93 11.08 28.19
CA MET A 1 -8.24 10.69 26.80
C MET A 1 -7.38 11.47 25.79
N ALA A 2 -6.05 11.42 25.91
CA ALA A 2 -5.14 12.19 25.04
C ALA A 2 -3.80 11.49 24.79
N LYS A 3 -3.70 10.16 25.00
CA LYS A 3 -2.45 9.39 24.86
C LYS A 3 -2.42 8.40 23.70
N VAL A 4 -3.51 8.30 22.93
CA VAL A 4 -3.62 7.31 21.83
C VAL A 4 -3.23 7.92 20.47
N LEU A 5 -3.22 9.25 20.33
CA LEU A 5 -3.01 9.92 19.04
C LEU A 5 -1.54 10.12 18.63
N TRP A 6 -0.56 9.85 19.51
CA TRP A 6 0.87 9.97 19.15
C TRP A 6 1.51 8.66 18.69
N LYS A 7 0.84 7.50 18.81
CA LYS A 7 1.47 6.21 18.46
C LYS A 7 1.44 5.85 16.97
N CYS A 8 0.64 6.50 16.13
CA CYS A 8 0.55 6.12 14.71
C CYS A 8 1.67 6.68 13.83
N LEU A 9 2.22 7.87 14.13
CA LEU A 9 3.25 8.46 13.26
C LEU A 9 4.65 7.85 13.46
N VAL A 10 4.99 7.43 14.69
CA VAL A 10 6.30 6.84 14.98
C VAL A 10 6.39 5.42 14.43
N LEU A 11 5.28 4.68 14.42
CA LEU A 11 5.26 3.33 13.86
C LEU A 11 5.43 3.33 12.34
N ALA A 12 4.84 4.27 11.59
CA ALA A 12 5.00 4.29 10.12
C ALA A 12 6.46 4.53 9.66
N VAL A 13 7.23 5.36 10.38
CA VAL A 13 8.65 5.61 10.07
C VAL A 13 9.54 4.48 10.58
N GLN A 14 9.25 3.92 11.76
CA GLN A 14 9.96 2.76 12.30
C GLN A 14 9.71 1.50 11.46
N TRP A 15 8.52 1.37 10.87
CA TRP A 15 8.13 0.23 10.03
C TRP A 15 8.82 0.28 8.67
N ASN A 16 8.89 1.44 8.00
CA ASN A 16 9.68 1.57 6.76
C ASN A 16 11.17 1.24 6.97
N ILE A 17 11.77 1.68 8.08
CA ILE A 17 13.19 1.39 8.41
C ILE A 17 13.41 -0.08 8.83
N TRP A 18 12.39 -0.73 9.39
CA TRP A 18 12.45 -2.14 9.78
C TRP A 18 12.22 -3.08 8.58
N ILE A 19 11.32 -2.72 7.67
CA ILE A 19 11.04 -3.38 6.38
C ILE A 19 12.31 -3.40 5.50
N GLU A 20 13.02 -2.27 5.39
CA GLU A 20 14.28 -2.19 4.62
C GLU A 20 15.42 -3.05 5.19
N ARG A 21 15.39 -3.39 6.49
CA ARG A 21 16.47 -4.13 7.16
C ARG A 21 16.26 -5.65 7.22
N ASN A 22 15.03 -6.15 7.04
CA ASN A 22 14.69 -7.57 7.29
C ASN A 22 13.97 -8.30 6.12
N SER A 23 14.11 -7.76 4.91
CA SER A 23 13.37 -8.02 3.66
C SER A 23 13.24 -9.48 3.12
N ARG A 24 13.50 -10.56 3.85
CA ARG A 24 13.36 -11.94 3.30
C ARG A 24 12.69 -12.99 4.19
N MET A 25 12.41 -12.71 5.47
CA MET A 25 11.99 -13.77 6.40
C MET A 25 10.68 -13.52 7.15
N PHE A 26 10.05 -12.35 6.95
CA PHE A 26 8.89 -11.91 7.74
C PHE A 26 7.59 -11.76 6.92
N ASP A 27 7.64 -11.63 5.59
CA ASP A 27 6.46 -11.23 4.81
C ASP A 27 5.32 -12.26 4.78
N GLU A 28 5.60 -13.53 4.47
CA GLU A 28 4.52 -14.48 4.15
C GLU A 28 3.66 -14.88 5.37
N LYS A 29 4.32 -15.13 6.50
CA LYS A 29 3.66 -15.56 7.72
C LYS A 29 2.89 -14.41 8.37
N GLU A 30 3.46 -13.21 8.43
CA GLU A 30 2.79 -12.06 9.03
C GLU A 30 1.60 -11.59 8.18
N ILE A 31 1.73 -11.63 6.85
CA ILE A 31 0.63 -11.33 5.93
C ILE A 31 -0.46 -12.42 6.04
N GLY A 32 -0.07 -13.70 6.10
CA GLY A 32 -1.00 -14.80 6.35
C GLY A 32 -1.75 -14.65 7.67
N GLU A 33 -1.04 -14.37 8.77
CA GLU A 33 -1.64 -14.14 10.09
C GLU A 33 -2.55 -12.90 10.11
N TYR A 34 -2.28 -11.88 9.30
CA TYR A 34 -3.15 -10.71 9.16
C TYR A 34 -4.51 -11.07 8.53
N PHE A 35 -4.52 -11.88 7.47
CA PHE A 35 -5.75 -12.23 6.75
C PHE A 35 -6.50 -13.41 7.37
N TYR A 36 -5.78 -14.42 7.83
CA TYR A 36 -6.34 -15.68 8.34
C TYR A 36 -6.33 -15.76 9.88
N GLY A 37 -5.64 -14.86 10.57
CA GLY A 37 -5.50 -14.90 12.03
C GLY A 37 -4.40 -15.87 12.49
N LEU A 38 -3.97 -15.73 13.75
CA LEU A 38 -2.90 -16.56 14.33
C LEU A 38 -3.23 -18.06 14.37
N ALA A 39 -4.52 -18.39 14.39
CA ALA A 39 -5.02 -19.76 14.47
C ALA A 39 -5.84 -20.17 13.22
N ASN A 40 -5.77 -19.42 12.12
CA ASN A 40 -6.65 -19.59 10.95
C ASN A 40 -8.15 -19.49 11.29
N ASP A 41 -8.48 -18.63 12.24
CA ASP A 41 -9.83 -18.38 12.75
C ASP A 41 -10.55 -17.23 12.03
N LEU A 42 -9.82 -16.44 11.23
CA LEU A 42 -10.39 -15.43 10.34
C LEU A 42 -10.59 -16.00 8.94
N SER A 43 -11.64 -15.54 8.28
CA SER A 43 -11.97 -15.93 6.90
C SER A 43 -11.93 -14.70 6.02
N PRO A 44 -10.80 -14.44 5.32
CA PRO A 44 -10.70 -13.29 4.46
C PRO A 44 -11.67 -13.43 3.27
N HIS A 45 -12.11 -12.29 2.75
CA HIS A 45 -13.15 -12.24 1.72
C HIS A 45 -12.60 -11.66 0.42
N SER A 46 -12.90 -12.35 -0.69
CA SER A 46 -12.54 -11.88 -2.02
C SER A 46 -13.63 -10.99 -2.58
N ASN A 47 -13.26 -9.77 -2.96
CA ASN A 47 -14.15 -8.74 -3.50
C ASN A 47 -13.68 -8.31 -4.89
N ILE A 48 -14.62 -7.83 -5.69
CA ILE A 48 -14.36 -7.31 -7.04
C ILE A 48 -14.78 -5.83 -7.08
N ALA A 49 -13.90 -4.95 -7.54
CA ALA A 49 -14.18 -3.53 -7.74
C ALA A 49 -13.84 -3.07 -9.16
N ASN A 50 -14.45 -1.97 -9.61
CA ASN A 50 -14.08 -1.36 -10.89
C ASN A 50 -12.87 -0.44 -10.71
N PHE A 51 -12.07 -0.27 -11.77
CA PHE A 51 -10.94 0.66 -11.76
C PHE A 51 -11.37 2.11 -11.51
N SER A 52 -12.61 2.47 -11.87
CA SER A 52 -13.18 3.80 -11.63
C SER A 52 -13.40 4.10 -10.15
N ASP A 53 -13.56 3.05 -9.34
CA ASP A 53 -13.98 3.17 -7.94
C ASP A 53 -12.76 3.27 -7.01
N LEU A 54 -11.55 3.09 -7.55
CA LEU A 54 -10.30 3.02 -6.80
C LEU A 54 -9.25 3.97 -7.40
N SER A 55 -8.40 4.51 -6.55
CA SER A 55 -7.28 5.35 -6.97
C SER A 55 -6.03 4.92 -6.22
N VAL A 56 -5.03 4.44 -6.97
CA VAL A 56 -3.78 3.94 -6.42
C VAL A 56 -2.72 5.03 -6.47
N TYR A 57 -2.01 5.22 -5.36
CA TYR A 57 -0.94 6.20 -5.21
C TYR A 57 0.31 5.53 -4.67
N ARG A 58 1.47 6.03 -5.11
CA ARG A 58 2.75 5.74 -4.51
C ARG A 58 3.21 6.95 -3.72
N ILE A 59 3.67 6.72 -2.48
CA ILE A 59 4.31 7.76 -1.66
C ILE A 59 5.80 7.76 -1.98
N GLY A 60 6.33 8.94 -2.26
CA GLY A 60 7.71 9.12 -2.69
C GLY A 60 7.91 8.75 -4.16
N GLY A 61 9.00 9.27 -4.70
CA GLY A 61 9.32 9.14 -6.11
C GLY A 61 8.96 10.41 -6.88
N GLY A 62 9.87 10.74 -7.79
CA GLY A 62 9.78 11.83 -8.74
C GLY A 62 10.78 11.55 -9.86
N PRO A 63 10.83 12.37 -10.93
CA PRO A 63 11.85 12.22 -11.96
C PRO A 63 13.23 12.35 -11.31
N GLN A 64 13.87 11.22 -11.06
CA GLN A 64 15.25 11.21 -10.63
C GLN A 64 16.06 11.43 -11.90
N ALA A 65 16.56 12.65 -12.10
CA ALA A 65 17.55 12.88 -13.14
C ALA A 65 18.74 11.94 -12.83
N PRO A 66 19.23 11.17 -13.81
CA PRO A 66 20.43 10.37 -13.61
C PRO A 66 21.55 11.30 -13.13
N ARG A 67 22.42 10.82 -12.22
CA ARG A 67 23.50 11.64 -11.64
C ARG A 67 24.37 12.34 -12.70
N SER A 68 24.45 11.77 -13.91
CA SER A 68 25.13 12.32 -15.07
C SER A 68 24.50 13.59 -15.67
N ALA A 69 23.22 13.86 -15.37
CA ALA A 69 22.48 15.05 -15.80
C ALA A 69 22.36 16.10 -14.68
N LEU A 70 22.91 15.83 -13.50
CA LEU A 70 22.96 16.79 -12.39
C LEU A 70 24.27 17.58 -12.42
N PRO A 71 24.24 18.90 -12.12
CA PRO A 71 25.47 19.67 -11.92
C PRO A 71 26.37 19.02 -10.87
N ILE A 72 27.69 19.15 -11.02
CA ILE A 72 28.65 18.73 -9.99
C ILE A 72 28.25 19.37 -8.66
N GLY A 73 27.96 18.54 -7.65
CA GLY A 73 27.54 18.96 -6.31
C GLY A 73 26.03 19.06 -6.07
N ALA A 74 25.19 18.77 -7.07
CA ALA A 74 23.73 18.68 -6.87
C ALA A 74 23.32 17.23 -6.50
N GLU A 75 22.72 17.08 -5.32
CA GLU A 75 22.13 15.81 -4.90
C GLU A 75 20.77 15.59 -5.59
N PRO A 76 20.38 14.35 -5.92
CA PRO A 76 19.05 14.05 -6.44
C PRO A 76 17.98 14.40 -5.39
N ALA A 77 17.29 15.52 -5.56
CA ALA A 77 16.18 15.92 -4.70
C ALA A 77 14.90 15.18 -5.12
N ALA A 78 14.81 13.88 -4.79
CA ALA A 78 13.52 13.20 -4.80
C ALA A 78 12.74 13.64 -3.55
N ASP A 79 11.57 14.25 -3.72
CA ASP A 79 10.70 14.57 -2.60
C ASP A 79 10.12 13.26 -2.02
N PRO A 80 10.50 12.87 -0.78
CA PRO A 80 10.06 11.62 -0.18
C PRO A 80 8.58 11.63 0.19
N THR A 81 7.94 12.80 0.22
CA THR A 81 6.51 12.96 0.56
C THR A 81 5.62 13.17 -0.65
N ARG A 82 6.16 13.17 -1.86
CA ARG A 82 5.35 13.37 -3.06
C ARG A 82 4.42 12.19 -3.31
N LEU A 83 3.14 12.47 -3.52
CA LEU A 83 2.18 11.49 -4.03
C LEU A 83 2.25 11.40 -5.54
N VAL A 84 2.39 10.19 -6.06
CA VAL A 84 2.37 9.90 -7.50
C VAL A 84 1.22 8.95 -7.80
N PRO A 85 0.23 9.34 -8.63
CA PRO A 85 -0.83 8.42 -9.03
C PRO A 85 -0.24 7.29 -9.88
N VAL A 86 -0.69 6.07 -9.62
CA VAL A 86 -0.28 4.85 -10.32
C VAL A 86 -1.46 4.30 -11.09
N ASN A 87 -1.25 3.97 -12.36
CA ASN A 87 -2.29 3.36 -13.17
C ASN A 87 -2.48 1.90 -12.77
N ILE A 88 -3.73 1.45 -12.64
CA ILE A 88 -4.04 0.04 -12.34
C ILE A 88 -3.70 -0.81 -13.57
N ASN A 89 -2.72 -1.71 -13.43
CA ASN A 89 -2.24 -2.62 -14.47
C ASN A 89 -1.78 -3.94 -13.84
N GLN A 90 -1.30 -4.88 -14.65
CA GLN A 90 -0.83 -6.19 -14.17
C GLN A 90 0.34 -6.11 -13.19
N ASP A 91 1.07 -5.00 -13.11
CA ASP A 91 2.18 -4.84 -12.17
C ASP A 91 1.69 -4.77 -10.71
N LEU A 92 0.40 -4.51 -10.49
CA LEU A 92 -0.21 -4.52 -9.17
C LEU A 92 -0.64 -5.91 -8.69
N LEU A 93 -0.54 -6.93 -9.56
CA LEU A 93 -0.90 -8.30 -9.22
C LEU A 93 0.04 -8.83 -8.14
N HIS A 94 -0.51 -9.54 -7.16
CA HIS A 94 0.24 -10.10 -6.03
C HIS A 94 0.91 -9.05 -5.12
N LEU A 95 0.48 -7.79 -5.22
CA LEU A 95 0.90 -6.74 -4.30
C LEU A 95 -0.09 -6.56 -3.15
N VAL A 96 0.45 -6.15 -2.00
CA VAL A 96 -0.34 -5.68 -0.86
C VAL A 96 -0.48 -4.15 -0.96
N LEU A 97 -1.72 -3.67 -0.96
CA LEU A 97 -2.05 -2.25 -0.98
C LEU A 97 -2.63 -1.83 0.38
N ALA A 98 -2.24 -0.66 0.86
CA ALA A 98 -2.81 -0.07 2.07
C ALA A 98 -4.03 0.79 1.73
N VAL A 99 -5.12 0.64 2.48
CA VAL A 99 -6.34 1.43 2.30
C VAL A 99 -6.26 2.66 3.21
N SER A 100 -6.24 3.86 2.65
CA SER A 100 -6.15 5.10 3.43
C SER A 100 -7.52 5.61 3.86
N PHE A 101 -7.70 6.11 5.09
CA PHE A 101 -8.92 6.80 5.51
C PHE A 101 -9.08 8.22 4.95
N ALA A 102 -8.16 8.66 4.08
CA ALA A 102 -8.26 9.96 3.42
C ALA A 102 -9.58 10.12 2.66
N LYS A 103 -10.14 11.34 2.67
CA LYS A 103 -11.29 11.70 1.83
C LYS A 103 -10.87 12.42 0.55
N GLU A 104 -9.71 13.04 0.59
CA GLU A 104 -9.11 13.80 -0.52
C GLU A 104 -7.66 13.35 -0.74
N PRO A 105 -7.13 13.42 -1.98
CA PRO A 105 -5.79 12.91 -2.30
C PRO A 105 -4.66 13.56 -1.49
N ASP A 106 -4.76 14.86 -1.21
CA ASP A 106 -3.80 15.63 -0.41
C ASP A 106 -3.72 15.17 1.05
N GLN A 107 -4.77 14.51 1.54
CA GLN A 107 -4.83 13.97 2.90
C GLN A 107 -4.23 12.57 3.01
N ILE A 108 -3.84 11.92 1.91
CA ILE A 108 -3.34 10.53 1.93
C ILE A 108 -2.11 10.39 2.85
N ILE A 109 -1.20 11.37 2.86
CA ILE A 109 0.03 11.35 3.68
C ILE A 109 -0.28 11.58 5.17
N SER A 110 -1.29 12.40 5.48
CA SER A 110 -1.64 12.79 6.85
C SER A 110 -2.71 11.88 7.47
N SER A 111 -3.37 11.04 6.67
CA SER A 111 -4.43 10.14 7.11
C SER A 111 -3.90 8.79 7.56
N ASN A 112 -4.62 8.17 8.49
CA ASN A 112 -4.33 6.81 8.93
C ASN A 112 -4.73 5.77 7.88
N VAL A 113 -4.11 4.60 7.96
CA VAL A 113 -4.48 3.42 7.17
C VAL A 113 -5.59 2.65 7.88
N ALA A 114 -6.62 2.26 7.13
CA ALA A 114 -7.73 1.42 7.59
C ALA A 114 -7.35 -0.05 7.69
N GLY A 115 -6.51 -0.51 6.76
CA GLY A 115 -6.03 -1.88 6.69
C GLY A 115 -5.30 -2.14 5.38
N PHE A 116 -5.06 -3.41 5.11
CA PHE A 116 -4.37 -3.86 3.92
C PHE A 116 -5.26 -4.80 3.11
N ILE A 117 -5.10 -4.76 1.80
CA ILE A 117 -5.73 -5.66 0.84
C ILE A 117 -4.66 -6.30 -0.03
N TYR A 118 -4.92 -7.52 -0.48
CA TYR A 118 -4.03 -8.24 -1.39
C TYR A 118 -4.69 -8.38 -2.75
N ILE A 119 -3.96 -8.07 -3.83
CA ILE A 119 -4.52 -8.15 -5.18
C ILE A 119 -4.33 -9.56 -5.74
N THR A 120 -5.45 -10.25 -5.98
CA THR A 120 -5.46 -11.64 -6.45
C THR A 120 -5.61 -11.75 -7.97
N ASP A 121 -6.31 -10.81 -8.61
CA ASP A 121 -6.52 -10.82 -10.06
C ASP A 121 -6.79 -9.42 -10.61
N ILE A 122 -6.38 -9.17 -11.86
CA ILE A 122 -6.56 -7.89 -12.55
C ILE A 122 -7.02 -8.14 -13.99
N ASP A 123 -8.29 -7.84 -14.25
CA ASP A 123 -8.87 -7.86 -15.59
C ASP A 123 -8.82 -6.46 -16.22
N VAL A 124 -7.75 -6.21 -16.98
CA VAL A 124 -7.54 -4.92 -17.68
C VAL A 124 -8.59 -4.68 -18.76
N GLN A 125 -9.11 -5.74 -19.40
CA GLN A 125 -10.10 -5.60 -20.48
C GLN A 125 -11.45 -5.18 -19.93
N ARG A 126 -11.87 -5.79 -18.81
CA ARG A 126 -13.12 -5.44 -18.12
C ARG A 126 -12.97 -4.29 -17.14
N LYS A 127 -11.75 -3.79 -16.92
CA LYS A 127 -11.41 -2.76 -15.93
C LYS A 127 -11.87 -3.12 -14.52
N LYS A 128 -11.62 -4.37 -14.14
CA LYS A 128 -11.98 -4.93 -12.82
C LYS A 128 -10.75 -5.43 -12.09
N ILE A 129 -10.72 -5.20 -10.78
CA ILE A 129 -9.69 -5.70 -9.88
C ILE A 129 -10.35 -6.58 -8.83
N THR A 130 -9.74 -7.75 -8.60
CA THR A 130 -10.13 -8.68 -7.55
C THR A 130 -9.10 -8.59 -6.45
N TYR A 131 -9.57 -8.42 -5.21
CA TYR A 131 -8.71 -8.30 -4.05
C TYR A 131 -9.26 -9.09 -2.87
N LEU A 132 -8.35 -9.53 -2.01
CA LEU A 132 -8.62 -10.17 -0.74
C LEU A 132 -8.58 -9.11 0.38
N ALA A 133 -9.62 -9.08 1.20
CA ALA A 133 -9.73 -8.20 2.35
C ALA A 133 -9.97 -9.01 3.63
N PRO A 134 -9.52 -8.55 4.81
CA PRO A 134 -9.73 -9.26 6.08
C PRO A 134 -11.21 -9.29 6.53
N SER A 135 -12.05 -8.42 5.97
CA SER A 135 -13.46 -8.31 6.29
C SER A 135 -14.31 -8.28 5.03
N ALA A 136 -15.50 -8.90 5.08
CA ALA A 136 -16.50 -8.78 4.03
C ALA A 136 -17.08 -7.35 3.98
N GLY A 137 -17.38 -6.88 2.77
CA GLY A 137 -17.96 -5.55 2.53
C GLY A 137 -17.11 -4.66 1.63
N GLU A 138 -17.61 -3.45 1.40
CA GLU A 138 -16.91 -2.42 0.61
C GLU A 138 -15.74 -1.82 1.39
N LEU A 139 -14.74 -1.35 0.65
CA LEU A 139 -13.61 -0.67 1.26
C LEU A 139 -14.06 0.63 1.93
N PRO A 140 -13.51 0.97 3.11
CA PRO A 140 -13.84 2.21 3.80
C PRO A 140 -13.41 3.46 3.03
N SER A 141 -12.57 3.30 2.00
CA SER A 141 -12.07 4.36 1.14
C SER A 141 -11.63 3.83 -0.21
N LYS A 142 -11.66 4.73 -1.21
CA LYS A 142 -11.17 4.48 -2.58
C LYS A 142 -9.67 4.71 -2.76
N TYR A 143 -9.00 5.35 -1.80
CA TYR A 143 -7.59 5.70 -1.93
C TYR A 143 -6.71 4.56 -1.43
N LEU A 144 -5.97 3.96 -2.36
CA LEU A 144 -5.05 2.87 -2.11
C LEU A 144 -3.62 3.39 -2.22
N ILE A 145 -2.77 2.95 -1.30
CA ILE A 145 -1.35 3.26 -1.29
C ILE A 145 -0.59 2.00 -1.67
N LEU A 146 0.25 2.10 -2.67
CA LEU A 146 1.12 1.04 -3.13
C LEU A 146 2.20 0.77 -2.08
N GLY A 147 2.16 -0.41 -1.48
CA GLY A 147 3.19 -0.92 -0.59
C GLY A 147 4.40 -1.43 -1.37
N THR A 148 5.54 -1.55 -0.70
CA THR A 148 6.74 -2.23 -1.24
C THR A 148 6.72 -3.74 -0.98
N LEU A 149 5.69 -4.26 -0.31
CA LEU A 149 5.56 -5.65 0.10
C LEU A 149 4.84 -6.49 -0.96
N THR A 150 5.43 -7.64 -1.32
CA THR A 150 4.91 -8.62 -2.27
C THR A 150 4.53 -9.90 -1.53
N TRP A 151 3.35 -10.47 -1.80
CA TRP A 151 2.93 -11.76 -1.22
C TRP A 151 2.57 -12.75 -2.33
N LEU A 152 3.08 -13.97 -2.24
CA LEU A 152 2.77 -15.08 -3.15
C LEU A 152 2.07 -16.15 -2.34
N GLU A 153 0.78 -16.36 -2.57
CA GLU A 153 0.04 -17.50 -2.03
C GLU A 153 0.56 -18.76 -2.75
N THR A 154 1.33 -19.61 -2.06
CA THR A 154 1.85 -20.89 -2.58
C THR A 154 0.98 -22.07 -2.16
#